data_AF-A6FIP6-F1
#
_entry.id   AF-A6FIP6-F1
#
_cell.length_a   1.000
_cell.length_b   1.000
_cell.length_c   1.000
_cell.angle_alpha   90.00
_cell.angle_beta   90.00
_cell.angle_gamma   90.00
#
_symmetry.space_group_name_H-M   'P 1'
#
loop_
_entity.id
_entity.type
_entity.pdbx_description
1 polymer ?
#
loop_
_entity_poly.entity_id
_entity_poly.type
_entity_poly.pdbx_seq_one_letter_code
_entity_poly.pdbx_strand_id
1 'polypeptide(L)'
;MNTLQRGFTLIELVIVIIVLGVLSATALPRFLNLADDADIAVVEGTGGALQSAVNLAHSKWVIMGSSTDLNLNNDVQLYGSGSEGLIDFNSAGWPAQSFVGTDKIITTDNRDDCISLWNTVLNTGGNKIDKATGYNDDFTVVYGYFNDPAEPDGVCLYKRTSNLDLYIRYDSNNGSVTTHFKEK
;
A
#
# COMPACT_ATOMS: atom_id res chain seq x y z
N MET A 1 31.01 52.40 19.09
CA MET A 1 31.95 51.36 19.59
C MET A 1 32.08 50.33 18.48
N ASN A 2 33.23 50.27 17.80
CA ASN A 2 33.47 49.28 16.75
C ASN A 2 33.82 47.94 17.41
N THR A 3 32.95 46.95 17.28
CA THR A 3 33.23 45.57 17.65
C THR A 3 34.19 44.98 16.62
N LEU A 4 35.39 44.59 17.05
CA LEU A 4 36.34 43.86 16.21
C LEU A 4 35.75 42.49 15.88
N GLN A 5 35.25 42.32 14.65
CA GLN A 5 34.80 41.03 14.14
C GLN A 5 36.04 40.14 13.93
N ARG A 6 36.26 39.18 14.84
CA ARG A 6 37.29 38.16 14.67
C ARG A 6 36.86 37.24 13.52
N GLY A 7 37.67 37.19 12.46
CA GLY A 7 37.49 36.22 11.38
C GLY A 7 37.75 34.79 11.86
N PHE A 8 37.10 33.82 11.21
CA PHE A 8 37.29 32.39 11.45
C PHE A 8 38.69 31.96 11.03
N THR A 9 39.34 31.05 11.77
CA THR A 9 40.67 30.55 11.39
C THR A 9 40.58 29.44 10.33
N LEU A 10 41.57 29.35 9.44
CA LEU A 10 41.64 28.26 8.46
C LEU A 10 41.68 26.87 9.14
N ILE A 11 42.36 26.78 10.29
CA ILE A 11 42.46 25.52 11.05
C ILE A 11 41.10 25.11 11.64
N GLU A 12 40.28 26.05 12.13
CA GLU A 12 38.93 25.75 12.61
C GLU A 12 38.04 25.23 11.47
N LEU A 13 38.15 25.80 10.27
CA LEU A 13 37.37 25.29 9.13
C LEU A 13 37.81 23.87 8.75
N VAL A 14 39.12 23.61 8.74
CA VAL A 14 39.67 22.29 8.39
C VAL A 14 39.29 21.22 9.42
N ILE A 15 39.35 21.52 10.71
CA ILE A 15 38.97 20.52 11.73
C ILE A 15 37.48 20.20 11.67
N VAL A 16 36.62 21.19 11.38
CA VAL A 16 35.17 20.99 11.25
C VAL A 16 34.85 20.04 10.10
N ILE A 17 35.45 20.22 8.92
CA ILE A 17 35.20 19.31 7.79
C ILE A 17 35.74 17.90 8.05
N ILE A 18 36.85 17.77 8.80
CA ILE A 18 37.39 16.45 9.20
C ILE A 18 36.41 15.74 10.14
N VAL A 19 35.94 16.44 11.18
CA VAL A 19 34.98 15.87 12.14
C VAL A 19 33.68 15.49 11.44
N LEU A 20 33.14 16.36 10.58
CA LEU A 20 31.95 16.05 9.78
C LEU A 20 32.20 14.87 8.84
N GLY A 21 33.40 14.72 8.29
CA GLY A 21 33.80 13.59 7.45
C GLY A 21 33.75 12.25 8.20
N VAL A 22 34.31 12.19 9.41
CA VAL A 22 34.30 10.97 10.25
C VAL A 22 32.89 10.61 10.72
N LEU A 23 32.11 11.61 11.15
CA LEU A 23 30.71 11.40 11.54
C LEU A 23 29.88 10.89 10.37
N SER A 24 30.06 11.47 9.18
CA SER A 24 29.32 11.04 7.98
C SER A 24 29.67 9.61 7.54
N ALA A 25 30.97 9.24 7.60
CA ALA A 25 31.43 7.91 7.23
C ALA A 25 30.84 6.79 8.11
N THR A 26 30.53 7.09 9.37
CA THR A 26 29.97 6.11 10.32
C THR A 26 28.43 6.14 10.40
N ALA A 27 27.82 7.31 10.22
CA ALA A 27 26.37 7.47 10.29
C ALA A 27 25.65 7.02 9.01
N LEU A 28 26.23 7.28 7.82
CA LEU A 28 25.56 7.02 6.54
C LEU A 28 25.16 5.54 6.34
N PRO A 29 26.03 4.53 6.59
CA PRO A 29 25.65 3.13 6.40
C PRO A 29 24.50 2.69 7.31
N ARG A 30 24.46 3.20 8.54
CA ARG A 30 23.36 2.90 9.49
C ARG A 30 22.05 3.55 9.05
N PHE A 31 22.12 4.78 8.57
CA PHE A 31 20.93 5.50 8.10
C PHE A 31 20.26 4.78 6.92
N LEU A 32 21.04 4.22 5.99
CA LEU A 32 20.51 3.44 4.88
C LEU A 32 19.79 2.15 5.34
N ASN A 33 20.39 1.40 6.27
CA ASN A 33 19.73 0.22 6.82
C ASN A 33 18.43 0.55 7.57
N LEU A 34 18.42 1.66 8.33
CA LEU A 34 17.21 2.13 9.01
C LEU A 34 16.08 2.50 8.03
N ALA A 35 16.42 3.04 6.86
CA ALA A 35 15.44 3.35 5.82
C ALA A 35 14.85 2.06 5.21
N ASP A 36 15.69 1.06 4.91
CA ASP A 36 15.24 -0.25 4.42
C ASP A 36 14.31 -0.94 5.45
N ASP A 37 14.72 -0.99 6.72
CA ASP A 37 13.94 -1.60 7.80
C ASP A 37 12.60 -0.86 8.01
N ALA A 38 12.59 0.47 7.84
CA ALA A 38 11.37 1.27 7.92
C ALA A 38 10.40 0.94 6.79
N ASP A 39 10.88 0.79 5.55
CA ASP A 39 10.03 0.42 4.42
C ASP A 39 9.46 -1.01 4.57
N ILE A 40 10.26 -1.95 5.08
CA ILE A 40 9.79 -3.30 5.44
C ILE A 40 8.67 -3.23 6.47
N ALA A 41 8.88 -2.47 7.56
CA ALA A 41 7.88 -2.33 8.64
C ALA A 41 6.56 -1.70 8.15
N VAL A 42 6.63 -0.74 7.22
CA VAL A 42 5.42 -0.16 6.59
C VAL A 42 4.67 -1.24 5.79
N VAL A 43 5.37 -2.00 4.95
CA VAL A 43 4.75 -3.07 4.15
C VAL A 43 4.15 -4.17 5.03
N GLU A 44 4.85 -4.60 6.08
CA GLU A 44 4.35 -5.57 7.06
C GLU A 44 3.11 -5.05 7.80
N GLY A 45 3.18 -3.83 8.33
CA GLY A 45 2.09 -3.22 9.08
C GLY A 45 0.84 -3.04 8.22
N THR A 46 0.99 -2.50 7.01
CA THR A 46 -0.12 -2.31 6.09
C THR A 46 -0.64 -3.64 5.54
N GLY A 47 0.22 -4.62 5.28
CA GLY A 47 -0.19 -5.97 4.87
C GLY A 47 -1.03 -6.67 5.94
N GLY A 48 -0.63 -6.58 7.21
CA GLY A 48 -1.42 -7.11 8.34
C GLY A 48 -2.76 -6.39 8.52
N ALA A 49 -2.79 -5.07 8.31
CA ALA A 49 -4.03 -4.29 8.30
C ALA A 49 -4.96 -4.73 7.16
N LEU A 50 -4.42 -4.92 5.95
CA LEU A 50 -5.18 -5.40 4.81
C LEU A 50 -5.75 -6.80 5.06
N GLN A 51 -4.94 -7.73 5.57
CA GLN A 51 -5.41 -9.08 5.94
C GLN A 51 -6.57 -9.04 6.93
N SER A 52 -6.49 -8.17 7.94
CA SER A 52 -7.54 -8.01 8.93
C SER A 52 -8.82 -7.43 8.32
N ALA A 53 -8.67 -6.44 7.44
CA ALA A 53 -9.79 -5.76 6.79
C ALA A 53 -10.51 -6.68 5.78
N VAL A 54 -9.78 -7.44 4.95
CA VAL A 54 -10.40 -8.42 4.03
C VAL A 54 -11.12 -9.53 4.79
N ASN A 55 -10.59 -9.98 5.93
CA ASN A 55 -11.25 -10.97 6.78
C ASN A 55 -12.54 -10.42 7.43
N LEU A 56 -12.55 -9.15 7.82
CA LEU A 56 -13.74 -8.48 8.31
C LEU A 56 -14.80 -8.34 7.21
N ALA A 57 -14.38 -7.97 6.00
CA ALA A 57 -15.26 -7.92 4.83
C ALA A 57 -15.84 -9.31 4.52
N HIS A 58 -15.01 -10.37 4.51
CA HIS A 58 -15.49 -11.73 4.33
C HIS A 58 -16.50 -12.14 5.42
N SER A 59 -16.24 -11.77 6.68
CA SER A 59 -17.18 -12.02 7.78
C SER A 59 -18.54 -11.34 7.55
N LYS A 60 -18.55 -10.12 6.97
CA LYS A 60 -19.76 -9.43 6.56
C LYS A 60 -20.53 -10.23 5.50
N TRP A 61 -19.86 -10.76 4.49
CA TRP A 61 -20.46 -11.62 3.48
C TRP A 61 -21.05 -12.91 4.09
N VAL A 62 -20.34 -13.54 5.03
CA VAL A 62 -20.85 -14.73 5.75
C VAL A 62 -22.13 -14.40 6.54
N ILE A 63 -22.16 -13.27 7.25
CA ILE A 63 -23.34 -12.82 8.01
C ILE A 63 -24.53 -12.55 7.10
N MET A 64 -24.28 -12.10 5.87
CA MET A 64 -25.31 -11.88 4.85
C MET A 64 -25.84 -13.18 4.22
N GLY A 65 -25.32 -14.34 4.64
CA GLY A 65 -25.82 -15.65 4.23
C GLY A 65 -24.96 -16.36 3.18
N SER A 66 -23.73 -15.89 2.93
CA SER A 66 -22.79 -16.53 2.01
C SER A 66 -23.37 -16.75 0.61
N SER A 67 -24.10 -15.75 0.11
CA SER A 67 -24.75 -15.83 -1.19
C SER A 67 -23.73 -15.98 -2.31
N THR A 68 -23.98 -16.90 -3.24
CA THR A 68 -23.27 -16.96 -4.53
C THR A 68 -23.96 -16.12 -5.60
N ASP A 69 -25.13 -15.53 -5.31
CA ASP A 69 -25.80 -14.56 -6.18
C ASP A 69 -25.06 -13.22 -6.10
N LEU A 70 -24.40 -12.87 -7.22
CA LEU A 70 -23.59 -11.66 -7.32
C LEU A 70 -24.42 -10.38 -7.13
N ASN A 71 -25.73 -10.38 -7.38
CA ASN A 71 -26.56 -9.20 -7.13
C ASN A 71 -26.69 -8.88 -5.63
N LEU A 72 -26.63 -9.90 -4.77
CA LEU A 72 -26.65 -9.73 -3.30
C LEU A 72 -25.27 -9.36 -2.73
N ASN A 73 -24.22 -9.59 -3.51
CA ASN A 73 -22.84 -9.35 -3.16
C ASN A 73 -22.30 -8.04 -3.76
N ASN A 74 -23.11 -7.34 -4.56
CA ASN A 74 -22.79 -6.08 -5.19
C ASN A 74 -23.23 -4.90 -4.30
N ASP A 75 -22.41 -3.86 -4.23
CA ASP A 75 -22.64 -2.63 -3.45
C ASP A 75 -22.96 -2.92 -1.97
N VAL A 76 -22.20 -3.82 -1.35
CA VAL A 76 -22.39 -4.15 0.07
C VAL A 76 -21.74 -3.09 0.96
N GLN A 77 -22.51 -2.49 1.86
CA GLN A 77 -22.00 -1.52 2.81
C GLN A 77 -21.14 -2.18 3.91
N LEU A 78 -19.82 -1.94 3.89
CA LEU A 78 -18.88 -2.32 4.94
C LEU A 78 -18.90 -1.35 6.13
N TYR A 79 -18.88 -0.05 5.85
CA TYR A 79 -18.88 1.02 6.85
C TYR A 79 -19.53 2.28 6.31
N GLY A 80 -19.94 3.20 7.19
CA GLY A 80 -20.58 4.44 6.76
C GLY A 80 -21.92 4.21 6.07
N SER A 81 -22.36 5.21 5.31
CA SER A 81 -23.65 5.21 4.59
C SER A 81 -23.55 5.79 3.18
N GLY A 82 -22.33 6.02 2.70
CA GLY A 82 -22.05 6.58 1.38
C GLY A 82 -21.33 5.57 0.49
N SER A 83 -21.13 5.95 -0.77
CA SER A 83 -20.48 5.12 -1.78
C SER A 83 -19.04 4.72 -1.42
N GLU A 84 -18.37 5.46 -0.54
CA GLU A 84 -16.99 5.16 -0.13
C GLU A 84 -16.84 3.87 0.68
N GLY A 85 -17.93 3.33 1.22
CA GLY A 85 -17.92 2.10 2.00
C GLY A 85 -18.64 0.94 1.32
N LEU A 86 -18.97 1.06 0.03
CA LEU A 86 -19.56 0.00 -0.77
C LEU A 86 -18.45 -0.89 -1.32
N ILE A 87 -18.59 -2.21 -1.18
CA ILE A 87 -17.66 -3.21 -1.71
C ILE A 87 -18.44 -4.30 -2.43
N ASP A 88 -17.79 -4.91 -3.42
CA ASP A 88 -18.32 -6.04 -4.15
C ASP A 88 -17.58 -7.32 -3.75
N PHE A 89 -18.34 -8.38 -3.44
CA PHE A 89 -17.80 -9.70 -3.11
C PHE A 89 -17.92 -10.66 -4.29
N ASN A 90 -16.83 -11.35 -4.60
CA ASN A 90 -16.86 -12.41 -5.61
C ASN A 90 -17.69 -13.62 -5.12
N SER A 91 -17.83 -14.64 -5.97
CA SER A 91 -18.59 -15.86 -5.63
C SER A 91 -18.00 -16.66 -4.46
N ALA A 92 -16.72 -16.45 -4.13
CA ALA A 92 -16.05 -17.05 -2.97
C ALA A 92 -16.21 -16.21 -1.68
N GLY A 93 -16.86 -15.05 -1.76
CA GLY A 93 -17.14 -14.18 -0.63
C GLY A 93 -15.99 -13.26 -0.23
N TRP A 94 -14.98 -13.09 -1.09
CA TRP A 94 -13.86 -12.20 -0.85
C TRP A 94 -14.07 -10.86 -1.56
N PRO A 95 -13.65 -9.74 -0.95
CA PRO A 95 -13.77 -8.44 -1.59
C PRO A 95 -12.92 -8.42 -2.86
N ALA A 96 -13.49 -7.97 -3.97
CA ALA A 96 -12.82 -8.00 -5.28
C ALA A 96 -12.66 -6.60 -5.88
N GLN A 97 -13.62 -5.71 -5.67
CA GLN A 97 -13.59 -4.33 -6.16
C GLN A 97 -14.61 -3.48 -5.40
N SER A 98 -14.65 -2.18 -5.69
CA SER A 98 -15.68 -1.26 -5.23
C SER A 98 -16.16 -0.43 -6.42
N PHE A 99 -17.26 -0.85 -7.06
CA PHE A 99 -17.86 -0.15 -8.18
C PHE A 99 -19.37 0.07 -7.99
N VAL A 100 -19.78 1.34 -7.89
CA VAL A 100 -21.20 1.67 -7.72
C VAL A 100 -21.97 1.46 -9.02
N GLY A 101 -22.86 0.48 -9.05
CA GLY A 101 -23.64 0.15 -10.24
C GLY A 101 -24.06 -1.32 -10.29
N THR A 102 -24.66 -1.74 -11.40
CA THR A 102 -25.00 -3.15 -11.59
C THR A 102 -23.85 -3.89 -12.26
N ASP A 103 -22.96 -4.48 -11.47
CA ASP A 103 -21.92 -5.36 -12.00
C ASP A 103 -22.37 -6.82 -11.98
N LYS A 104 -21.97 -7.58 -13.00
CA LYS A 104 -22.19 -9.03 -13.10
C LYS A 104 -20.87 -9.82 -13.07
N ILE A 105 -19.73 -9.14 -13.15
CA ILE A 105 -18.40 -9.74 -13.09
C ILE A 105 -17.69 -9.11 -11.90
N ILE A 106 -17.88 -9.71 -10.72
CA ILE A 106 -17.21 -9.27 -9.50
C ILE A 106 -15.89 -10.02 -9.38
N THR A 107 -14.86 -9.48 -10.01
CA THR A 107 -13.49 -9.99 -10.00
C THR A 107 -12.51 -8.83 -9.87
N THR A 108 -11.27 -9.12 -9.51
CA THR A 108 -10.20 -8.13 -9.55
C THR A 108 -9.40 -8.33 -10.82
N ASP A 109 -9.83 -7.73 -11.93
CA ASP A 109 -9.26 -8.00 -13.27
C ASP A 109 -8.57 -6.79 -13.93
N ASN A 110 -8.53 -5.66 -13.24
CA ASN A 110 -7.85 -4.48 -13.73
C ASN A 110 -7.29 -3.60 -12.60
N ARG A 111 -6.54 -2.57 -13.01
CA ARG A 111 -5.90 -1.62 -12.08
C ARG A 111 -6.92 -0.86 -11.22
N ASP A 112 -8.06 -0.48 -11.79
CA ASP A 112 -9.06 0.31 -11.10
C ASP A 112 -9.72 -0.50 -9.97
N ASP A 113 -9.92 -1.81 -10.17
CA ASP A 113 -10.44 -2.73 -9.15
C ASP A 113 -9.49 -2.77 -7.95
N CYS A 114 -8.19 -2.96 -8.18
CA CYS A 114 -7.20 -2.97 -7.12
C CYS A 114 -7.13 -1.65 -6.35
N ILE A 115 -7.22 -0.52 -7.06
CA ILE A 115 -7.24 0.82 -6.43
C ILE A 115 -8.50 0.99 -5.59
N SER A 116 -9.67 0.65 -6.13
CA SER A 116 -10.95 0.78 -5.44
C SER A 116 -11.00 -0.11 -4.21
N LEU A 117 -10.54 -1.36 -4.33
CA LEU A 117 -10.43 -2.30 -3.22
C LEU A 117 -9.55 -1.76 -2.11
N TRP A 118 -8.35 -1.26 -2.43
CA TRP A 118 -7.44 -0.70 -1.43
C TRP A 118 -8.08 0.47 -0.68
N ASN A 119 -8.62 1.43 -1.43
CA ASN A 119 -9.18 2.66 -0.86
C ASN A 119 -10.40 2.37 0.01
N THR A 120 -11.24 1.41 -0.39
CA THR A 120 -12.44 1.02 0.36
C THR A 120 -12.08 0.12 1.54
N VAL A 121 -11.41 -1.01 1.33
CA VAL A 121 -11.16 -2.01 2.38
C VAL A 121 -10.32 -1.44 3.53
N LEU A 122 -9.27 -0.68 3.22
CA LEU A 122 -8.42 -0.09 4.27
C LEU A 122 -8.98 1.21 4.86
N ASN A 123 -10.01 1.81 4.24
CA ASN A 123 -10.54 3.12 4.63
C ASN A 123 -9.41 4.13 4.89
N THR A 124 -8.56 4.35 3.88
CA THR A 124 -7.28 5.09 4.03
C THR A 124 -7.45 6.58 4.30
N GLY A 125 -8.68 7.06 4.51
CA GLY A 125 -8.99 8.45 4.78
C GLY A 125 -8.49 9.37 3.66
N GLY A 126 -7.53 10.24 3.98
CA GLY A 126 -6.93 11.17 3.02
C GLY A 126 -5.85 10.57 2.12
N ASN A 127 -5.24 9.44 2.49
CA ASN A 127 -4.12 8.84 1.75
C ASN A 127 -4.62 7.78 0.76
N LYS A 128 -5.61 8.13 -0.07
CA LYS A 128 -6.15 7.25 -1.11
C LYS A 128 -5.16 7.12 -2.25
N ILE A 129 -5.05 5.93 -2.82
CA ILE A 129 -4.36 5.72 -4.10
C ILE A 129 -5.16 6.46 -5.17
N ASP A 130 -4.51 7.40 -5.85
CA ASP A 130 -5.16 8.18 -6.89
C ASP A 130 -5.47 7.28 -8.09
N LYS A 131 -6.72 7.36 -8.58
CA LYS A 131 -7.20 6.51 -9.66
C LYS A 131 -6.49 6.80 -11.00
N ALA A 132 -6.15 8.06 -11.27
CA ALA A 132 -5.53 8.44 -12.52
C ALA A 132 -4.06 7.98 -12.57
N THR A 133 -3.32 8.23 -11.49
CA THR A 133 -1.89 7.94 -11.41
C THR A 133 -1.57 6.51 -10.99
N GLY A 134 -2.43 5.88 -10.18
CA GLY A 134 -2.22 4.55 -9.61
C GLY A 134 -1.31 4.51 -8.38
N TYR A 135 -0.99 5.65 -7.76
CA TYR A 135 -0.17 5.70 -6.54
C TYR A 135 -0.69 6.72 -5.51
N ASN A 136 -0.27 6.55 -4.26
CA ASN A 136 -0.26 7.58 -3.22
C ASN A 136 1.17 7.79 -2.70
N ASP A 137 1.32 8.48 -1.58
CA ASP A 137 2.63 8.74 -0.97
C ASP A 137 3.39 7.46 -0.61
N ASP A 138 2.65 6.37 -0.34
CA ASP A 138 3.22 5.16 0.24
C ASP A 138 3.25 3.94 -0.67
N PHE A 139 2.23 3.76 -1.51
CA PHE A 139 1.99 2.57 -2.29
C PHE A 139 1.57 2.93 -3.71
N THR A 140 1.98 2.08 -4.64
CA THR A 140 1.57 2.09 -6.04
C THR A 140 0.95 0.76 -6.41
N VAL A 141 -0.13 0.79 -7.19
CA VAL A 141 -0.79 -0.40 -7.70
C VAL A 141 -0.11 -0.82 -8.99
N VAL A 142 0.38 -2.04 -9.01
CA VAL A 142 0.83 -2.69 -10.24
C VAL A 142 -0.19 -3.76 -10.61
N TYR A 143 -0.88 -3.51 -11.71
CA TYR A 143 -1.74 -4.48 -12.38
C TYR A 143 -1.26 -4.58 -13.83
N GLY A 144 -1.12 -5.80 -14.35
CA GLY A 144 -0.39 -6.10 -15.58
C GLY A 144 -0.74 -5.18 -16.76
N TYR A 145 0.21 -4.30 -17.12
CA TYR A 145 0.29 -3.67 -18.43
C TYR A 145 1.67 -3.97 -19.00
N PHE A 146 1.71 -4.81 -20.06
CA PHE A 146 2.87 -5.15 -20.91
C PHE A 146 4.23 -5.30 -20.20
N ASN A 147 4.61 -6.55 -19.91
CA ASN A 147 5.95 -7.05 -19.53
C ASN A 147 6.31 -7.23 -18.04
N ASP A 148 5.36 -7.15 -17.10
CA ASP A 148 5.49 -7.80 -15.78
C ASP A 148 4.71 -9.15 -15.90
N PRO A 149 5.21 -10.32 -15.45
CA PRO A 149 4.50 -11.59 -15.59
C PRO A 149 3.20 -11.47 -14.81
N ALA A 150 2.10 -11.27 -15.55
CA ALA A 150 0.80 -10.94 -15.00
C ALA A 150 0.42 -11.99 -13.96
N GLU A 151 0.30 -11.56 -12.71
CA GLU A 151 -0.45 -12.31 -11.72
C GLU A 151 -1.82 -12.66 -12.32
N PRO A 152 -2.35 -13.85 -12.03
CA PRO A 152 -3.65 -14.26 -12.55
C PRO A 152 -4.75 -13.27 -12.13
N ASP A 153 -5.84 -13.24 -12.88
CA ASP A 153 -7.04 -12.48 -12.49
C ASP A 153 -7.41 -12.79 -11.03
N GLY A 154 -7.85 -11.75 -10.33
CA GLY A 154 -8.15 -11.81 -8.91
C GLY A 154 -6.98 -11.42 -8.00
N VAL A 155 -5.83 -10.98 -8.53
CA VAL A 155 -4.66 -10.63 -7.71
C VAL A 155 -4.27 -9.15 -7.85
N CYS A 156 -4.02 -8.50 -6.72
CA CYS A 156 -3.47 -7.15 -6.65
C CYS A 156 -2.08 -7.12 -6.05
N LEU A 157 -1.19 -6.33 -6.67
CA LEU A 157 0.12 -6.01 -6.12
C LEU A 157 0.17 -4.53 -5.71
N TYR A 158 0.32 -4.29 -4.41
CA TYR A 158 0.52 -2.97 -3.83
C TYR A 158 2.00 -2.83 -3.46
N LYS A 159 2.78 -2.22 -4.35
CA LYS A 159 4.23 -2.05 -4.18
C LYS A 159 4.52 -0.77 -3.41
N ARG A 160 5.53 -0.78 -2.55
CA ARG A 160 5.99 0.39 -1.80
C ARG A 160 6.59 1.43 -2.76
N THR A 161 6.13 2.68 -2.72
CA THR A 161 6.56 3.74 -3.66
C THR A 161 8.06 4.04 -3.56
N SER A 162 8.64 3.99 -2.36
CA SER A 162 10.08 4.21 -2.15
C SER A 162 10.95 3.02 -2.56
N ASN A 163 10.40 1.80 -2.60
CA ASN A 163 11.12 0.58 -2.93
C ASN A 163 10.19 -0.48 -3.54
N LEU A 164 10.16 -0.55 -4.87
CA LEU A 164 9.25 -1.43 -5.61
C LEU A 164 9.56 -2.94 -5.46
N ASP A 165 10.69 -3.31 -4.86
CA ASP A 165 10.98 -4.71 -4.52
C ASP A 165 10.19 -5.18 -3.28
N LEU A 166 9.57 -4.25 -2.52
CA LEU A 166 8.72 -4.53 -1.38
C LEU A 166 7.25 -4.35 -1.75
N TYR A 167 6.43 -5.36 -1.50
CA TYR A 167 5.02 -5.29 -1.87
C TYR A 167 4.11 -6.17 -1.04
N ILE A 168 2.84 -5.79 -1.04
CA ILE A 168 1.72 -6.57 -0.52
C ILE A 168 1.01 -7.20 -1.71
N ARG A 169 0.85 -8.52 -1.68
CA ARG A 169 0.05 -9.27 -2.64
C ARG A 169 -1.26 -9.65 -1.98
N TYR A 170 -2.37 -9.28 -2.59
CA TYR A 170 -3.70 -9.72 -2.20
C TYR A 170 -4.31 -10.60 -3.29
N ASP A 171 -4.81 -11.77 -2.92
CA ASP A 171 -5.47 -12.72 -3.80
C ASP A 171 -6.94 -12.85 -3.43
N SER A 172 -7.80 -12.17 -4.19
CA SER A 172 -9.25 -12.19 -4.00
C SER A 172 -9.86 -13.57 -4.26
N ASN A 173 -9.18 -14.50 -4.92
CA ASN A 173 -9.73 -15.84 -5.13
C ASN A 173 -9.81 -16.66 -3.83
N ASN A 174 -8.96 -16.33 -2.85
CA ASN A 174 -8.85 -17.08 -1.60
C ASN A 174 -8.71 -16.21 -0.33
N GLY A 175 -8.67 -14.88 -0.46
CA GLY A 175 -8.56 -13.95 0.66
C GLY A 175 -7.15 -13.81 1.25
N SER A 176 -6.14 -14.41 0.61
CA SER A 176 -4.77 -14.41 1.11
C SER A 176 -4.12 -13.05 0.91
N VAL A 177 -3.51 -12.52 1.97
CA VAL A 177 -2.62 -11.37 1.92
C VAL A 177 -1.21 -11.82 2.30
N THR A 178 -0.26 -11.64 1.39
CA THR A 178 1.16 -11.94 1.64
C THR A 178 2.00 -10.69 1.45
N THR A 179 3.01 -10.52 2.30
CA THR A 179 4.03 -9.50 2.12
C THR A 179 5.28 -10.14 1.54
N HIS A 180 5.92 -9.42 0.62
CA HIS A 180 7.09 -9.90 -0.09
C HIS A 180 8.23 -8.90 0.09
N PHE A 181 9.39 -9.47 0.41
CA PHE A 181 10.66 -8.77 0.54
C PHE A 181 11.67 -9.54 -0.28
N LYS A 182 12.51 -8.85 -1.05
CA LYS A 182 13.65 -9.49 -1.70
C LYS A 182 14.66 -9.86 -0.61
N GLU A 183 14.90 -11.15 -0.41
CA GLU A 183 16.00 -11.60 0.45
C GLU A 183 17.32 -11.05 -0.13
N LYS A 184 18.11 -10.36 0.72
CA LYS A 184 19.43 -9.84 0.38
C LYS A 184 20.47 -10.96 0.25
#